data_AF-A0A7J6EY75-F1
#
_entry.id   AF-A0A7J6EY75-F1
#
_cell.length_a   1.000
_cell.length_b   1.000
_cell.length_c   1.000
_cell.angle_alpha   90.00
_cell.angle_beta   90.00
_cell.angle_gamma   90.00
#
_symmetry.space_group_name_H-M   'P 1'
#
loop_
_entity.id
_entity.type
_entity.pdbx_description
1 polymer ?
#
loop_
_entity_poly.entity_id
_entity_poly.type
_entity_poly.pdbx_seq_one_letter_code
_entity_poly.pdbx_strand_id
1 'polypeptide(L)'
;MSWGLKVGRHLGVTAADILSDCQVLVSAMSSSTLPHWKLWSLFGSVMRLYSSYDVVSFWIPRESNEAAHLLAKWGLSHDCNCYLNFWERSTVGGE
;
A
#
# COMPACT_ATOMS: atom_id res chain seq x y z
N MET A 1 0.45 -0.58 0.82
CA MET A 1 -0.87 -0.02 1.18
C MET A 1 -2.04 -0.95 0.84
N SER A 2 -2.09 -1.57 -0.35
CA SER A 2 -3.19 -2.49 -0.74
C SER A 2 -3.41 -3.65 0.24
N TRP A 3 -2.33 -4.23 0.77
CA TRP A 3 -2.40 -5.32 1.75
C TRP A 3 -3.07 -4.90 3.05
N GLY A 4 -2.69 -3.74 3.62
CA GLY A 4 -3.30 -3.21 4.84
C GLY A 4 -4.81 -3.01 4.71
N LEU A 5 -5.27 -2.46 3.58
CA LEU A 5 -6.70 -2.32 3.28
C LEU A 5 -7.42 -3.67 3.18
N LYS A 6 -6.80 -4.67 2.54
CA LYS A 6 -7.38 -6.02 2.42
C LYS A 6 -7.48 -6.73 3.78
N VAL A 7 -6.48 -6.55 4.65
CA VAL A 7 -6.49 -7.11 6.00
C VAL A 7 -7.56 -6.43 6.85
N GLY A 8 -7.64 -5.09 6.83
CA GLY A 8 -8.70 -4.35 7.52
C GLY A 8 -10.10 -4.84 7.11
N ARG A 9 -10.33 -5.01 5.80
CA ARG A 9 -11.55 -5.63 5.27
C ARG A 9 -11.84 -7.00 5.86
N HIS A 10 -10.84 -7.88 5.88
CA HIS A 10 -11.00 -9.25 6.39
C HIS A 10 -11.33 -9.28 7.88
N LEU A 11 -10.81 -8.30 8.63
CA LEU A 11 -11.07 -8.12 10.06
C LEU A 11 -12.38 -7.38 10.36
N GLY A 12 -13.16 -7.01 9.33
CA GLY A 12 -14.42 -6.28 9.50
C GLY A 12 -14.27 -4.82 9.91
N VAL A 13 -13.09 -4.23 9.69
CA VAL A 13 -12.83 -2.81 9.97
C VAL A 13 -13.59 -1.95 8.96
N THR A 14 -14.51 -1.11 9.44
CA THR A 14 -15.34 -0.25 8.59
C THR A 14 -14.74 1.15 8.39
N ALA A 15 -13.92 1.60 9.34
CA ALA A 15 -13.21 2.87 9.29
C ALA A 15 -11.77 2.70 9.80
N ALA A 16 -10.80 3.34 9.14
CA ALA A 16 -9.39 3.25 9.52
C ALA A 16 -8.58 4.45 9.06
N ASP A 17 -7.62 4.86 9.90
CA ASP A 17 -6.57 5.81 9.51
C ASP A 17 -5.39 5.03 8.92
N ILE A 18 -4.96 5.40 7.71
CA ILE A 18 -3.75 4.84 7.10
C ILE A 18 -2.60 5.82 7.25
N LEU A 19 -1.60 5.40 8.01
CA LEU A 19 -0.36 6.14 8.15
C LEU A 19 0.68 5.65 7.13
N SER A 20 1.37 6.57 6.46
CA SER A 20 2.40 6.26 5.46
C SER A 20 3.50 7.30 5.47
N ASP A 21 4.75 6.86 5.35
CA ASP A 21 5.92 7.73 5.19
C ASP A 21 6.12 8.20 3.74
N CYS A 22 5.40 7.60 2.78
CA CYS A 22 5.42 8.04 1.38
C CYS A 22 4.46 9.22 1.15
N GLN A 23 5.00 10.45 1.17
CA GLN A 23 4.21 11.67 0.97
C GLN A 23 3.51 11.71 -0.40
N VAL A 24 4.21 11.33 -1.47
CA VAL A 24 3.65 11.30 -2.83
C VAL A 24 2.41 10.40 -2.91
N LEU A 25 2.46 9.25 -2.24
CA LEU A 25 1.31 8.33 -2.19
C LEU A 25 0.15 8.95 -1.40
N VAL A 26 0.39 9.48 -0.21
CA VAL A 26 -0.66 10.11 0.61
C VAL A 26 -1.34 11.25 -0.16
N SER A 27 -0.56 12.13 -0.79
CA SER A 27 -1.10 13.22 -1.60
C SER A 27 -1.89 12.70 -2.81
N ALA A 28 -1.42 11.66 -3.48
CA ALA A 28 -2.13 11.02 -4.59
C ALA A 28 -3.47 10.41 -4.17
N MET A 29 -3.51 9.73 -3.02
CA MET A 29 -4.73 9.15 -2.46
C MET A 29 -5.76 10.24 -2.11
N SER A 30 -5.34 11.27 -1.37
CA SER A 30 -6.22 12.37 -0.97
C SER A 30 -6.76 13.18 -2.15
N SER A 31 -5.95 13.37 -3.19
CA SER A 31 -6.36 14.07 -4.42
C SER A 31 -7.01 13.15 -5.47
N SER A 32 -7.11 11.85 -5.20
CA SER A 32 -7.51 10.82 -6.17
C SER A 32 -6.79 10.93 -7.52
N THR A 33 -5.54 11.42 -7.51
CA THR A 33 -4.76 11.71 -8.71
C THR A 33 -3.64 10.68 -8.84
N LEU A 34 -3.54 10.08 -10.02
CA LEU A 34 -2.49 9.11 -10.32
C LEU A 34 -1.10 9.77 -10.23
N PRO A 35 -0.19 9.27 -9.39
CA PRO A 35 1.13 9.89 -9.24
C PRO A 35 2.04 9.62 -10.44
N HIS A 36 1.88 8.46 -11.10
CA HIS A 36 2.68 8.09 -12.27
C HIS A 36 1.94 7.05 -13.12
N TRP A 37 1.96 7.18 -14.46
CA TRP A 37 1.21 6.32 -15.39
C TRP A 37 1.52 4.81 -15.25
N LYS A 38 2.79 4.46 -15.00
CA LYS A 38 3.22 3.07 -14.74
C LYS A 38 2.51 2.40 -13.56
N LEU A 39 1.94 3.19 -12.65
CA LEU A 39 1.23 2.71 -11.46
C LEU A 39 -0.28 2.60 -11.67
N TRP A 40 -0.81 2.89 -12.86
CA TRP A 40 -2.26 2.95 -13.14
C TRP A 40 -3.04 1.77 -12.59
N SER A 41 -2.66 0.55 -12.95
CA SER A 41 -3.37 -0.67 -12.54
C SER A 41 -3.34 -0.87 -11.01
N LEU A 42 -2.18 -0.64 -10.39
CA LEU A 42 -2.01 -0.77 -8.95
C LEU A 42 -2.81 0.30 -8.19
N PHE A 43 -2.69 1.56 -8.63
CA PHE A 43 -3.37 2.69 -8.04
C PHE A 43 -4.88 2.58 -8.16
N GLY A 44 -5.41 2.21 -9.34
CA GLY A 44 -6.84 1.96 -9.52
C GLY A 44 -7.37 0.84 -8.62
N SER A 45 -6.60 -0.23 -8.43
CA SER A 45 -6.96 -1.32 -7.51
C SER A 45 -6.99 -0.87 -6.05
N VAL A 46 -6.02 -0.05 -5.64
CA VAL A 46 -5.96 0.53 -4.29
C VAL A 46 -7.09 1.53 -4.08
N MET A 47 -7.31 2.44 -5.01
CA MET A 47 -8.37 3.46 -4.93
C MET A 47 -9.76 2.84 -4.86
N ARG A 48 -10.03 1.79 -5.63
CA ARG A 48 -11.31 1.06 -5.54
C ARG A 48 -11.54 0.48 -4.14
N LEU A 49 -10.49 -0.05 -3.49
CA LEU A 49 -10.60 -0.51 -2.11
C LEU A 49 -10.77 0.70 -1.18
N TYR A 50 -9.93 1.72 -1.33
CA TYR A 50 -9.96 2.92 -0.49
C TYR A 50 -11.33 3.60 -0.48
N SER A 51 -11.96 3.80 -1.64
CA SER A 51 -13.30 4.38 -1.77
C SER A 51 -14.43 3.50 -1.24
N SER A 52 -14.17 2.23 -0.92
CA SER A 52 -15.16 1.32 -0.33
C SER A 52 -15.16 1.33 1.21
N TYR A 53 -14.27 2.09 1.84
CA TYR A 53 -14.17 2.26 3.29
C TYR A 53 -14.18 3.74 3.68
N ASP A 54 -14.53 4.00 4.94
CA ASP A 54 -14.29 5.29 5.57
C ASP A 54 -12.83 5.38 6.02
N VAL A 55 -11.96 5.73 5.08
CA VAL A 55 -10.51 5.73 5.29
C VAL A 55 -9.92 7.09 4.99
N VAL A 56 -9.05 7.54 5.89
CA VAL A 56 -8.25 8.74 5.71
C VAL A 56 -6.77 8.37 5.75
N SER A 57 -5.97 8.94 4.84
CA SER A 57 -4.53 8.73 4.82
C SER A 57 -3.77 9.93 5.35
N PHE A 58 -2.82 9.68 6.25
CA PHE A 58 -1.94 10.70 6.82
C PHE A 58 -0.48 10.40 6.50
N TRP A 59 0.26 11.46 6.22
CA TRP A 59 1.70 11.37 6.12
C TRP A 59 2.32 11.39 7.51
N ILE A 60 3.30 10.52 7.73
CA ILE A 60 4.10 10.46 8.96
C ILE A 60 5.59 10.44 8.63
N PRO A 61 6.47 10.91 9.54
CA PRO A 61 7.91 10.72 9.38
C PRO A 61 8.30 9.25 9.28
N ARG A 62 9.39 8.95 8.58
CA ARG A 62 9.84 7.57 8.36
C ARG A 62 10.18 6.86 9.66
N GLU A 63 10.72 7.58 10.62
CA GLU A 63 11.07 7.12 11.96
C GLU A 63 9.83 6.63 12.72
N SER A 64 8.67 7.23 12.44
CA SER A 64 7.38 6.83 13.01
C SER A 64 6.77 5.61 12.29
N ASN A 65 7.28 5.23 11.11
CA ASN A 65 6.81 4.09 10.31
C ASN A 65 7.72 2.86 10.42
N GLU A 66 8.57 2.79 11.46
CA GLU A 66 9.60 1.75 11.61
C GLU A 66 9.00 0.33 11.61
N ALA A 67 7.85 0.13 12.24
CA ALA A 67 7.18 -1.17 12.27
C ALA A 67 6.83 -1.67 10.86
N ALA A 68 6.29 -0.80 9.99
CA ALA A 68 5.98 -1.15 8.61
C ALA A 68 7.25 -1.37 7.79
N HIS A 69 8.31 -0.60 8.05
CA HIS A 69 9.62 -0.79 7.42
C HIS A 69 10.23 -2.15 7.76
N LEU A 70 10.26 -2.52 9.04
CA LEU A 70 10.75 -3.81 9.52
C LEU A 70 9.94 -4.97 8.94
N LEU A 71 8.60 -4.84 8.90
CA LEU A 71 7.74 -5.86 8.30
C LEU A 71 8.00 -6.03 6.81
N ALA A 72 8.17 -4.94 6.06
CA ALA A 72 8.52 -4.98 4.64
C ALA A 72 9.90 -5.63 4.43
N LYS A 73 10.89 -5.27 5.26
CA LYS A 73 12.24 -5.85 5.23
C LYS A 73 12.21 -7.35 5.54
N TRP A 74 11.43 -7.76 6.52
CA TRP A 74 11.25 -9.18 6.87
C TRP A 74 10.59 -9.96 5.73
N GLY A 75 9.56 -9.39 5.09
CA GLY A 75 8.88 -9.99 3.95
C GLY A 75 9.75 -10.12 2.70
N LEU A 76 10.77 -9.26 2.54
CA LEU A 76 11.76 -9.41 1.46
C LEU A 76 12.78 -10.52 1.74
N SER A 77 13.09 -10.78 3.01
CA SER A 77 14.10 -11.78 3.38
C SER A 77 13.53 -13.19 3.60
N HIS A 78 12.21 -13.35 3.61
CA HIS A 78 11.52 -14.61 3.81
C HIS A 78 10.53 -14.84 2.68
N ASP A 79 10.53 -16.04 2.09
CA ASP A 79 9.56 -16.40 1.06
C ASP A 79 8.15 -16.54 1.69
N CYS A 80 7.43 -15.43 1.75
CA CYS A 80 6.15 -15.32 2.43
C CYS A 80 4.99 -15.81 1.54
N ASN A 81 5.18 -16.87 0.74
CA ASN A 81 4.18 -17.43 -0.19
C ASN A 81 3.45 -16.34 -0.99
N CYS A 82 4.18 -15.35 -1.48
CA CYS A 82 3.66 -14.21 -2.25
C CYS A 82 2.68 -13.26 -1.51
N TYR A 83 2.39 -13.45 -0.21
CA TYR A 83 1.48 -12.57 0.55
C TYR A 83 2.06 -11.18 0.78
N LEU A 84 3.38 -11.09 0.95
CA LEU A 84 4.11 -9.84 1.09
C LEU A 84 4.91 -9.46 -0.18
N ASN A 85 4.99 -10.34 -1.19
CA ASN A 85 5.74 -10.08 -2.44
C ASN A 85 5.01 -9.15 -3.43
N PHE A 86 3.90 -8.51 -3.04
CA PHE A 86 3.16 -7.55 -3.88
C PHE A 86 3.97 -6.31 -4.31
N TRP A 87 5.22 -6.19 -3.83
CA TRP A 87 6.14 -5.09 -4.14
C TRP A 87 7.12 -5.42 -5.26
N GLU A 88 7.31 -6.69 -5.59
CA GLU A 88 8.21 -7.08 -6.68
C GLU A 88 7.43 -7.08 -7.98
N ARG A 89 7.67 -6.06 -8.80
CA ARG A 89 7.30 -6.13 -10.21
C ARG A 89 8.11 -7.29 -10.77
N SER A 90 7.45 -8.37 -11.21
CA SER A 90 8.10 -9.35 -12.06
C SER A 90 8.63 -8.58 -13.27
N THR A 91 9.92 -8.25 -13.27
CA THR A 91 10.62 -7.99 -14.51
C THR A 91 10.60 -9.32 -15.22
N VAL A 92 9.66 -9.48 -16.14
CA VAL A 92 9.73 -10.52 -17.15
C VAL A 92 11.06 -10.32 -17.84
N GLY A 93 12.04 -11.15 -17.48
CA GLY A 93 13.18 -11.42 -18.33
C GLY A 93 12.75 -12.40 -19.41
N GLY A 94 13.15 -12.13 -20.65
CA GLY A 94 12.76 -12.83 -21.87
C GLY A 94 11.82 -11.93 -22.67
N GLU A 95 12.22 -11.33 -23.79
CA GLU A 95 13.25 -11.69 -24.79
C GLU A 95 14.02 -10.45 -25.27
#